data_AF-A0A3N0YGH2-F1
#
_entry.id   AF-A0A3N0YGH2-F1
#
_cell.length_a   1.000
_cell.length_b   1.000
_cell.length_c   1.000
_cell.angle_alpha   90.00
_cell.angle_beta   90.00
_cell.angle_gamma   90.00
#
_symmetry.space_group_name_H-M   'P 1'
#
loop_
_entity.id
_entity.type
_entity.pdbx_description
1 polymer ?
#
loop_
_entity_poly.entity_id
_entity_poly.type
_entity_poly.pdbx_seq_one_letter_code
_entity_poly.pdbx_strand_id
1 'polypeptide(L)' 'MARNKDLSDYDKGQIVKARQLGQKISETARYSGFSRSAVVRIYQQWSNHKLATGCWASKAH' A
#
# COMPACT_ATOMS: atom_id res chain seq x y z
N MET A 1 18.92 -9.30 8.81
CA MET A 1 18.15 -8.06 9.01
C MET A 1 17.77 -7.52 7.65
N ALA A 2 16.52 -7.70 7.22
CA ALA A 2 16.10 -7.33 5.88
C ALA A 2 16.08 -5.81 5.76
N ARG A 3 16.83 -5.27 4.80
CA ARG A 3 16.71 -3.87 4.34
C ARG A 3 15.22 -3.64 4.06
N ASN A 4 14.54 -2.89 4.93
CA ASN A 4 13.34 -2.15 4.57
C ASN A 4 13.78 -1.23 3.43
N LYS A 5 13.69 -1.70 2.18
CA LYS A 5 13.49 -0.78 1.07
C LYS A 5 12.14 -0.18 1.38
N ASP A 6 12.15 0.97 2.02
CA ASP A 6 10.96 1.74 2.24
C ASP A 6 10.26 1.85 0.89
N LEU A 7 9.08 1.25 0.83
CA LEU A 7 8.22 1.34 -0.33
C LEU A 7 8.01 2.82 -0.62
N SER A 8 8.27 3.22 -1.86
CA SER A 8 7.99 4.59 -2.27
C SER A 8 6.51 4.87 -2.03
N ASP A 9 6.17 6.10 -1.66
CA ASP A 9 4.76 6.50 -1.53
C ASP A 9 3.99 6.29 -2.84
N TYR A 10 4.70 6.29 -3.97
CA TYR A 10 4.15 5.86 -5.25
C TYR A 10 3.71 4.39 -5.25
N ASP A 11 4.58 3.45 -4.83
CA ASP A 11 4.27 2.02 -4.77
C ASP A 11 3.13 1.74 -3.79
N LYS A 12 3.16 2.40 -2.61
CA LYS A 12 2.07 2.33 -1.62
C LYS A 12 0.76 2.83 -2.22
N GLY A 13 0.80 3.93 -2.96
CA GLY A 13 -0.36 4.50 -3.66
C GLY A 13 -0.93 3.56 -4.73
N GLN A 14 -0.08 2.88 -5.50
CA GLN A 14 -0.53 1.89 -6.50
C GLN A 14 -1.18 0.68 -5.85
N ILE A 15 -0.61 0.16 -4.75
CA ILE A 15 -1.17 -0.95 -3.98
C ILE A 15 -2.56 -0.59 -3.42
N VAL A 16 -2.70 0.62 -2.86
CA VAL A 16 -3.96 1.11 -2.33
C VAL A 16 -5.01 1.26 -3.43
N LYS A 17 -4.64 1.83 -4.60
CA LYS A 17 -5.55 1.98 -5.74
C LYS A 17 -6.03 0.63 -6.26
N ALA A 18 -5.12 -0.32 -6.47
CA ALA A 18 -5.45 -1.67 -6.93
C ALA A 18 -6.43 -2.38 -5.97
N ARG A 19 -6.22 -2.25 -4.65
CA ARG A 19 -7.13 -2.83 -3.65
C ARG A 19 -8.48 -2.12 -3.55
N GLN A 20 -8.54 -0.80 -3.73
CA GLN A 20 -9.80 -0.08 -3.83
C GLN A 20 -10.60 -0.48 -5.08
N LEU A 21 -9.91 -0.78 -6.18
CA LEU A 21 -10.52 -1.29 -7.42
C LEU A 21 -10.98 -2.76 -7.33
N GLY A 22 -10.82 -3.41 -6.15
CA GLY A 22 -11.22 -4.80 -5.94
C GLY A 22 -10.24 -5.83 -6.54
N GLN A 23 -9.04 -5.42 -6.96
CA GLN A 23 -8.06 -6.37 -7.50
C GLN A 23 -7.57 -7.37 -6.44
N LYS A 24 -7.20 -8.56 -6.92
CA LYS A 24 -6.69 -9.65 -6.09
C LYS A 24 -5.28 -9.32 -5.58
N ILE A 25 -5.03 -9.65 -4.31
CA ILE A 25 -3.74 -9.41 -3.64
C ILE A 25 -2.58 -10.08 -4.39
N SER A 26 -2.80 -11.25 -4.98
CA SER A 26 -1.80 -11.96 -5.78
C SER A 26 -1.41 -11.21 -7.07
N GLU A 27 -2.36 -10.50 -7.67
CA GLU A 27 -2.14 -9.71 -8.88
C GLU A 27 -1.39 -8.42 -8.55
N THR A 28 -1.79 -7.74 -7.46
CA THR A 28 -1.08 -6.57 -6.94
C THR A 28 0.36 -6.90 -6.50
N ALA A 29 0.56 -8.06 -5.86
CA ALA A 29 1.87 -8.54 -5.45
C ALA A 29 2.79 -8.80 -6.66
N ARG A 30 2.25 -9.40 -7.73
CA ARG A 30 2.98 -9.61 -8.99
C ARG A 30 3.33 -8.30 -9.68
N TYR A 31 2.37 -7.39 -9.77
CA TYR A 31 2.57 -6.08 -10.40
C TYR A 31 3.61 -5.24 -9.65
N SER A 32 3.53 -5.21 -8.33
CA SER A 32 4.38 -4.35 -7.51
C SER A 32 5.73 -4.99 -7.16
N GLY A 33 5.93 -6.29 -7.47
CA GLY A 33 7.15 -7.02 -7.11
C GLY A 33 7.33 -7.30 -5.61
N PHE A 34 6.27 -7.08 -4.81
CA PHE A 34 6.31 -7.27 -3.36
C PHE A 34 5.61 -8.55 -2.94
N SER A 35 6.01 -9.07 -1.76
CA SER A 35 5.29 -10.17 -1.15
C SER A 35 3.83 -9.78 -0.85
N ARG A 36 2.93 -10.76 -0.98
CA ARG A 36 1.51 -10.62 -0.60
C ARG A 36 1.35 -10.06 0.81
N SER A 37 2.22 -10.44 1.74
CA SER A 37 2.21 -9.96 3.13
C SER A 37 2.50 -8.46 3.25
N ALA A 38 3.40 -7.93 2.40
CA ALA A 38 3.69 -6.50 2.37
C ALA A 38 2.50 -5.70 1.83
N VAL A 39 1.87 -6.20 0.77
CA VAL A 39 0.64 -5.62 0.20
C VAL A 39 -0.48 -5.54 1.24
N VAL A 40 -0.70 -6.61 2.00
CA VAL A 40 -1.70 -6.63 3.08
C VAL A 40 -1.35 -5.64 4.19
N ARG A 41 -0.08 -5.58 4.61
CA ARG A 41 0.35 -4.68 5.67
C ARG A 41 0.16 -3.20 5.29
N ILE A 42 0.49 -2.83 4.05
CA ILE A 42 0.27 -1.47 3.52
C ILE A 42 -1.23 -1.15 3.47
N TYR A 43 -2.04 -2.09 2.99
CA TYR A 43 -3.49 -1.89 2.92
C TYR A 43 -4.11 -1.72 4.31
N GLN A 44 -3.68 -2.52 5.28
CA GLN A 44 -4.08 -2.39 6.68
C GLN A 44 -3.63 -1.06 7.28
N GLN A 45 -2.39 -0.64 7.04
CA GLN A 45 -1.89 0.65 7.51
C GLN A 45 -2.71 1.81 6.93
N TRP A 46 -3.03 1.77 5.64
CA TRP A 46 -3.90 2.75 4.98
C TRP A 46 -5.33 2.72 5.53
N SER A 47 -5.92 1.54 5.73
CA SER A 47 -7.30 1.39 6.22
C SER A 47 -7.42 1.87 7.67
N ASN A 48 -6.46 1.53 8.53
CA ASN A 48 -6.43 2.01 9.91
C ASN A 48 -6.21 3.53 9.97
N HIS A 49 -5.35 4.08 9.09
CA HIS A 49 -5.12 5.51 9.03
C HIS A 49 -6.34 6.29 8.52
N LYS A 50 -7.09 5.75 7.53
CA LYS A 50 -8.33 6.36 7.05
C LYS A 50 -9.42 6.48 8.11
N LEU A 51 -9.47 5.55 9.06
CA LEU A 51 -10.43 5.57 10.17
C LEU A 51 -10.01 6.56 11.28
N ALA A 52 -8.70 6.79 11.45
CA ALA A 52 -8.18 7.67 12.49
C ALA A 52 -7.99 9.14 12.04
N THR A 53 -7.66 9.38 10.77
CA THR A 53 -7.42 10.72 10.21
C THR A 53 -7.77 10.70 8.72
N GLY A 54 -8.90 11.31 8.37
CA GLY A 54 -9.32 11.46 6.98
C GLY A 54 -8.45 12.44 6.20
N CYS A 55 -7.18 12.15 5.94
CA CYS A 55 -6.37 12.77 4.88
C CYS A 55 -5.01 12.07 4.77
N TRP A 56 -4.89 11.10 3.86
CA TRP A 56 -3.58 10.57 3.45
C TRP A 56 -3.05 11.30 2.20
N ALA A 57 -3.69 12.41 1.79
CA ALA A 57 -3.35 13.18 0.59
C ALA A 57 -2.35 14.33 0.86
N SER A 58 -1.91 14.53 2.09
CA SER A 58 -1.06 15.67 2.45
C SER A 58 0.37 15.24 2.79
N LYS A 59 1.10 14.79 1.76
CA LYS A 59 2.56 15.03 1.69
C LYS A 59 3.05 14.97 0.24
N ALA A 60 2.51 15.88 -0.57
CA ALA A 60 3.15 16.30 -1.81
C ALA A 60 3.76 17.69 -1.54
N HIS A 61 5.09 17.72 -1.50
CA HIS A 61 6.01 18.86 -1.34
C HIS A 61 6.02 19.59 0.01
#